data_AF-A0A5D3APC5-F1
#
_entry.id   AF-A0A5D3APC5-F1
#
_cell.length_a   1.000
_cell.length_b   1.000
_cell.length_c   1.000
_cell.angle_alpha   90.00
_cell.angle_beta   90.00
_cell.angle_gamma   90.00
#
_symmetry.space_group_name_H-M   'P 1'
#
loop_
_entity.id
_entity.type
_entity.pdbx_description
1 polymer ?
#
loop_
_entity_poly.entity_id
_entity_poly.type
_entity_poly.pdbx_seq_one_letter_code
_entity_poly.pdbx_strand_id
1 'polypeptide(L)'
;MVHPPPSKSPKLTPRLNSKTKTAPLTIVIKLGTSSIVSPTYPFVPHIQLLSNIVETVVKLRDQGHRVVLVSSGAIGVGLRRMNLKERGKELHKKQALAAIGQGRLIALWDNLFSQLEQPIAQILLTRMDISDRTRYINAQNTFSELLNMGVVPIVNENDTVSVSEIKFGDNDTLSAISSAICHADYLFLLTDVECLYTDNPRNNPDAKPVRVVRDIQAVKQQVSTKTLGSSLGTGGMETKIIAAELATAAGTTTVVMDSSNVRDIFQVIANGPSPCRESEEGSTPELNEGPLCTRFLRKEAALKDRKWWIAHGLHAAGSVIIDPGAFRAIQRKESGGRLLPAGVVRVDGVFAGHQAVRLIVRRRKGEDDGKGEGVGRQDASVSLDMSTPASPSSSSTPLSATAVSPALRHLNIQPISISSTDQPDTPHIEPSLSLSSSIASLDPLSRSVPPSPAIKPFGTTGLTAINGGSKNGAEGGDVDVAEWEEVVVGKGLAQYNSVEIDRIKGKKSAHIEQILGYNDCEHVVDSITFI
;
A
#
# COMPACT_ATOMS: atom_id res chain seq x y z
N MET A 1 -57.95 -17.29 42.99
CA MET A 1 -57.17 -16.57 41.96
C MET A 1 -55.74 -17.07 42.02
N VAL A 2 -55.35 -17.89 41.05
CA VAL A 2 -54.00 -18.48 40.94
C VAL A 2 -53.54 -18.22 39.51
N HIS A 3 -52.46 -17.48 39.33
CA HIS A 3 -51.89 -17.17 38.02
C HIS A 3 -51.27 -18.44 37.38
N PRO A 4 -51.43 -18.65 36.07
CA PRO A 4 -50.73 -19.74 35.38
C PRO A 4 -49.26 -19.36 35.09
N PRO A 5 -48.36 -20.35 34.92
CA PRO A 5 -46.94 -20.10 34.68
C PRO A 5 -46.69 -19.57 33.25
N PRO A 6 -45.55 -18.90 33.01
CA PRO A 6 -45.24 -18.29 31.72
C PRO A 6 -45.02 -19.33 30.62
N SER A 7 -45.55 -19.07 29.44
CA SER A 7 -45.42 -19.92 28.26
C SER A 7 -43.96 -19.98 27.79
N LYS A 8 -43.51 -21.20 27.46
CA LYS A 8 -42.21 -21.43 26.84
C LYS A 8 -42.19 -20.78 25.46
N SER A 9 -41.18 -19.94 25.23
CA SER A 9 -40.86 -19.40 23.91
C SER A 9 -40.69 -20.51 22.88
N PRO A 10 -41.08 -20.30 21.60
CA PRO A 10 -40.91 -21.32 20.58
C PRO A 10 -39.41 -21.53 20.34
N LYS A 11 -38.94 -22.77 20.53
CA LYS A 11 -37.61 -23.17 20.08
C LYS A 11 -37.52 -22.94 18.58
N LEU A 12 -36.64 -22.04 18.15
CA LEU A 12 -36.26 -21.87 16.75
C LEU A 12 -35.83 -23.24 16.21
N THR A 13 -36.62 -23.80 15.31
CA THR A 13 -36.22 -24.96 14.50
C THR A 13 -34.98 -24.58 13.69
N PRO A 14 -33.93 -25.41 13.61
CA PRO A 14 -32.80 -25.13 12.74
C PRO A 14 -33.32 -25.18 11.30
N ARG A 15 -33.28 -24.04 10.59
CA ARG A 15 -33.57 -24.00 9.16
C ARG A 15 -32.56 -24.89 8.44
N LEU A 16 -33.05 -26.00 7.88
CA LEU A 16 -32.36 -26.72 6.82
C LEU A 16 -32.15 -25.76 5.65
N ASN A 17 -30.89 -25.41 5.39
CA ASN A 17 -30.38 -25.15 4.06
C ASN A 17 -28.85 -25.22 4.13
N SER A 18 -28.31 -26.43 3.94
CA SER A 18 -26.90 -26.64 3.64
C SER A 18 -26.61 -26.13 2.22
N LYS A 19 -26.64 -24.81 2.03
CA LYS A 19 -25.92 -24.21 0.92
C LYS A 19 -24.44 -24.34 1.27
N THR A 20 -23.67 -24.95 0.38
CA THR A 20 -22.20 -24.96 0.42
C THR A 20 -21.70 -23.57 0.80
N LYS A 21 -21.27 -23.38 2.06
CA LYS A 21 -20.74 -22.10 2.53
C LYS A 21 -19.44 -21.87 1.75
N THR A 22 -19.49 -20.97 0.79
CA THR A 22 -18.29 -20.41 0.15
C THR A 22 -17.37 -19.89 1.26
N ALA A 23 -16.07 -20.15 1.13
CA ALA A 23 -15.11 -19.68 2.12
C ALA A 23 -15.26 -18.16 2.32
N PRO A 24 -15.21 -17.65 3.57
CA PRO A 24 -15.31 -16.23 3.83
C PRO A 24 -14.15 -15.51 3.13
N LEU A 25 -14.45 -14.37 2.51
CA LEU A 25 -13.50 -13.55 1.77
C LEU A 25 -13.45 -12.17 2.40
N THR A 26 -12.32 -11.48 2.27
CA THR A 26 -12.23 -10.04 2.50
C THR A 26 -12.30 -9.28 1.19
N ILE A 27 -13.21 -8.32 1.10
CA ILE A 27 -13.53 -7.60 -0.13
C ILE A 27 -13.40 -6.10 0.13
N VAL A 28 -12.60 -5.41 -0.68
CA VAL A 28 -12.56 -3.95 -0.73
C VAL A 28 -13.35 -3.48 -1.94
N ILE A 29 -14.24 -2.51 -1.75
CA ILE A 29 -15.00 -1.89 -2.84
C ILE A 29 -14.72 -0.39 -2.84
N LYS A 30 -14.17 0.12 -3.93
CA LYS A 30 -13.86 1.53 -4.12
C LYS A 30 -14.89 2.20 -5.00
N LEU A 31 -15.30 3.39 -4.60
CA LEU A 31 -16.23 4.26 -5.34
C LEU A 31 -15.56 5.59 -5.69
N GLY A 32 -15.59 5.94 -6.97
CA GLY A 32 -15.17 7.27 -7.44
C GLY A 32 -16.20 8.36 -7.13
N THR A 33 -15.78 9.62 -7.15
CA THR A 33 -16.65 10.78 -6.91
C THR A 33 -17.88 10.79 -7.82
N SER A 34 -17.72 10.43 -9.09
CA SER A 34 -18.81 10.33 -10.08
C SER A 34 -19.85 9.26 -9.76
N SER A 35 -19.50 8.24 -8.98
CA SER A 35 -20.46 7.22 -8.50
C SER A 35 -21.20 7.67 -7.24
N ILE A 36 -20.67 8.67 -6.52
CA ILE A 36 -21.29 9.18 -5.28
C ILE A 36 -22.23 10.35 -5.57
N VAL A 37 -21.78 11.32 -6.37
CA VAL A 37 -22.53 12.53 -6.71
C VAL A 37 -22.45 12.81 -8.22
N SER A 38 -23.50 13.46 -8.74
CA SER A 38 -23.54 13.93 -10.11
C SER A 38 -22.32 14.79 -10.44
N PRO A 39 -21.70 14.63 -11.63
CA PRO A 39 -20.59 15.45 -12.07
C PRO A 39 -21.02 16.87 -12.49
N THR A 40 -22.28 17.24 -12.31
CA THR A 40 -22.76 18.58 -12.64
C THR A 40 -23.46 19.18 -11.43
N TYR A 41 -23.33 20.50 -11.28
CA TYR A 41 -24.11 21.26 -10.31
C TYR A 41 -25.61 20.92 -10.49
N PRO A 42 -26.36 20.60 -9.42
CA PRO A 42 -26.05 20.83 -8.00
C PRO A 42 -25.44 19.63 -7.26
N PHE A 43 -24.65 18.79 -7.94
CA PHE A 43 -23.89 17.66 -7.38
C PHE A 43 -24.77 16.69 -6.58
N VAL A 44 -25.94 16.34 -7.12
CA VAL A 44 -26.93 15.50 -6.45
C VAL A 44 -26.34 14.11 -6.15
N PRO A 45 -26.45 13.60 -4.91
CA PRO A 45 -26.05 12.23 -4.61
C PRO A 45 -26.84 11.19 -5.43
N HIS A 46 -26.16 10.17 -5.92
CA HIS A 46 -26.79 9.07 -6.67
C HIS A 46 -27.42 8.06 -5.71
N ILE A 47 -28.49 8.46 -5.01
CA ILE A 47 -29.12 7.66 -3.95
C ILE A 47 -29.45 6.24 -4.40
N GLN A 48 -29.97 6.03 -5.61
CA GLN A 48 -30.25 4.70 -6.13
C GLN A 48 -29.01 3.80 -6.19
N LEU A 49 -27.89 4.33 -6.69
CA LEU A 49 -26.63 3.59 -6.79
C LEU A 49 -26.06 3.31 -5.39
N LEU A 50 -26.06 4.32 -4.51
CA LEU A 50 -25.59 4.17 -3.13
C LEU A 50 -26.40 3.11 -2.37
N SER A 51 -27.73 3.10 -2.50
CA SER A 51 -28.59 2.06 -1.92
C SER A 51 -28.29 0.68 -2.50
N ASN A 52 -28.08 0.56 -3.82
CA ASN A 52 -27.70 -0.71 -4.46
C ASN A 52 -26.36 -1.23 -3.92
N ILE A 53 -25.40 -0.34 -3.65
CA ILE A 53 -24.11 -0.69 -3.04
C ILE A 53 -24.33 -1.18 -1.61
N VAL A 54 -25.09 -0.46 -0.79
CA VAL A 54 -25.40 -0.86 0.59
C VAL A 54 -26.06 -2.24 0.64
N GLU A 55 -27.09 -2.48 -0.19
CA GLU A 55 -27.71 -3.80 -0.31
C GLU A 55 -26.72 -4.90 -0.70
N THR A 56 -25.80 -4.58 -1.62
CA THR A 56 -24.78 -5.54 -2.08
C THR A 56 -23.79 -5.85 -0.96
N VAL A 57 -23.32 -4.84 -0.23
CA VAL A 57 -22.42 -5.01 0.92
C VAL A 57 -23.07 -5.86 2.00
N VAL A 58 -24.31 -5.58 2.37
CA VAL A 58 -25.04 -6.35 3.40
C VAL A 58 -25.24 -7.79 2.94
N LYS A 59 -25.61 -8.04 1.68
CA LYS A 59 -25.74 -9.40 1.14
C LYS A 59 -24.41 -10.16 1.11
N LEU A 60 -23.29 -9.50 0.81
CA LEU A 60 -21.95 -10.12 0.92
C LEU A 60 -21.64 -10.49 2.37
N ARG A 61 -22.01 -9.64 3.33
CA ARG A 61 -21.85 -9.92 4.75
C ARG A 61 -22.73 -11.07 5.23
N ASP A 62 -23.97 -11.17 4.76
CA ASP A 62 -24.87 -12.30 5.04
C ASP A 62 -24.29 -13.63 4.54
N GLN A 63 -23.48 -13.60 3.47
CA GLN A 63 -22.75 -14.75 2.95
C GLN A 63 -21.47 -15.08 3.76
N GLY A 64 -21.15 -14.28 4.79
CA GLY A 64 -19.99 -14.45 5.66
C GLY A 64 -18.74 -13.70 5.20
N HIS A 65 -18.82 -12.89 4.15
CA HIS A 65 -17.69 -12.08 3.70
C HIS A 65 -17.48 -10.85 4.60
N ARG A 66 -16.23 -10.38 4.64
CA ARG A 66 -15.81 -9.14 5.30
C ARG A 66 -15.68 -8.05 4.23
N VAL A 67 -16.27 -6.88 4.44
CA VAL A 67 -16.32 -5.84 3.41
C VAL A 67 -15.81 -4.51 3.94
N VAL A 68 -14.95 -3.86 3.16
CA VAL A 68 -14.44 -2.49 3.37
C VAL A 68 -14.88 -1.63 2.19
N LEU A 69 -15.44 -0.45 2.47
CA LEU A 69 -15.73 0.54 1.44
C LEU A 69 -14.67 1.64 1.43
N VAL A 70 -14.20 2.02 0.24
CA VAL A 70 -13.31 3.16 0.04
C VAL A 70 -14.06 4.19 -0.77
N SER A 71 -14.49 5.28 -0.13
CA SER A 71 -15.40 6.26 -0.74
C SER A 71 -14.65 7.53 -1.09
N SER A 72 -14.78 8.02 -2.32
CA SER A 72 -14.50 9.42 -2.67
C SER A 72 -15.73 10.31 -2.37
N GLY A 73 -15.74 11.53 -2.92
CA GLY A 73 -16.93 12.37 -2.96
C GLY A 73 -17.04 13.45 -1.89
N ALA A 74 -16.13 13.50 -0.90
CA ALA A 74 -16.17 14.50 0.18
C ALA A 74 -16.25 15.94 -0.37
N ILE A 75 -15.35 16.34 -1.27
CA ILE A 75 -15.39 17.67 -1.91
C ILE A 75 -16.70 17.90 -2.67
N GLY A 76 -17.20 16.91 -3.41
CA GLY A 76 -18.45 17.04 -4.18
C GLY A 76 -19.68 17.24 -3.28
N VAL A 77 -19.74 16.51 -2.17
CA VAL A 77 -20.76 16.69 -1.13
C VAL A 77 -20.60 18.06 -0.46
N GLY A 78 -19.37 18.52 -0.22
CA GLY A 78 -19.06 19.84 0.31
C GLY A 78 -19.54 20.97 -0.61
N LEU A 79 -19.29 20.86 -1.92
CA LEU A 79 -19.77 21.80 -2.94
C LEU A 79 -21.29 21.93 -2.92
N ARG A 80 -22.01 20.79 -2.93
CA ARG A 80 -23.47 20.78 -2.79
C ARG A 80 -23.91 21.47 -1.51
N ARG A 81 -23.29 21.12 -0.38
CA ARG A 81 -23.66 21.65 0.94
C ARG A 81 -23.51 23.16 1.04
N MET A 82 -22.47 23.69 0.38
CA MET A 82 -22.14 25.11 0.35
C MET A 82 -22.79 25.85 -0.83
N ASN A 83 -23.56 25.16 -1.67
CA ASN A 83 -24.16 25.71 -2.88
C ASN A 83 -23.14 26.37 -3.82
N LEU A 84 -21.93 25.78 -3.92
CA LEU A 84 -20.85 26.28 -4.75
C LEU A 84 -20.77 25.50 -6.06
N LYS A 85 -20.50 26.20 -7.16
CA LYS A 85 -20.36 25.61 -8.50
C LYS A 85 -18.98 25.01 -8.73
N GLU A 86 -17.96 25.51 -8.03
CA GLU A 86 -16.56 25.12 -8.23
C GLU A 86 -15.79 25.00 -6.91
N ARG A 87 -14.79 24.13 -6.89
CA ARG A 87 -13.97 23.79 -5.71
C ARG A 87 -12.83 24.77 -5.41
N GLY A 88 -12.57 25.75 -6.28
CA GLY A 88 -11.37 26.56 -6.24
C GLY A 88 -10.09 25.80 -6.62
N LYS A 89 -9.00 26.55 -6.85
CA LYS A 89 -7.70 25.96 -7.25
C LYS A 89 -6.82 25.70 -6.04
N GLU A 90 -6.92 26.57 -5.04
CA GLU A 90 -6.09 26.62 -3.85
C GLU A 90 -6.34 25.41 -2.94
N LEU A 91 -5.25 24.86 -2.38
CA LEU A 91 -5.30 23.65 -1.55
C LEU A 91 -6.24 23.82 -0.35
N HIS A 92 -6.08 24.91 0.42
CA HIS A 92 -6.89 25.18 1.61
C HIS A 92 -8.40 25.23 1.32
N LYS A 93 -8.82 25.73 0.15
CA LYS A 93 -10.24 25.73 -0.25
C LYS A 93 -10.75 24.31 -0.47
N LYS A 94 -9.96 23.47 -1.14
CA LYS A 94 -10.31 22.05 -1.33
C LYS A 94 -10.36 21.30 0.00
N GLN A 95 -9.41 21.54 0.89
CA GLN A 95 -9.37 20.93 2.22
C GLN A 95 -10.57 21.37 3.08
N ALA A 96 -10.94 22.65 3.04
CA ALA A 96 -12.13 23.14 3.73
C ALA A 96 -13.41 22.49 3.18
N LEU A 97 -13.55 22.37 1.85
CA LEU A 97 -14.69 21.69 1.24
C LEU A 97 -14.72 20.20 1.56
N ALA A 98 -13.57 19.54 1.57
CA ALA A 98 -13.45 18.14 1.97
C ALA A 98 -13.88 17.96 3.44
N ALA A 99 -13.42 18.81 4.36
CA ALA A 99 -13.82 18.76 5.77
C ALA A 99 -15.34 18.94 5.95
N ILE A 100 -15.93 19.95 5.29
CA ILE A 100 -17.39 20.19 5.31
C ILE A 100 -18.14 18.99 4.74
N GLY A 101 -17.67 18.46 3.62
CA GLY A 101 -18.34 17.39 2.90
C GLY A 101 -18.16 16.02 3.53
N GLN A 102 -17.04 15.73 4.18
CA GLN A 102 -16.72 14.44 4.79
C GLN A 102 -17.72 14.10 5.92
N GLY A 103 -18.06 15.07 6.77
CA GLY A 103 -19.08 14.88 7.80
C GLY A 103 -20.47 14.56 7.23
N ARG A 104 -20.80 15.11 6.06
CA ARG A 104 -22.08 14.83 5.36
C ARG A 104 -22.03 13.52 4.59
N LEU A 105 -20.87 13.17 4.03
CA LEU A 105 -20.66 11.91 3.31
C LEU A 105 -20.77 10.71 4.26
N ILE A 106 -20.12 10.77 5.43
CA ILE A 106 -20.24 9.69 6.41
C ILE A 106 -21.67 9.57 6.95
N ALA A 107 -22.34 10.70 7.21
CA ALA A 107 -23.74 10.69 7.62
C ALA A 107 -24.66 10.10 6.53
N LEU A 108 -24.39 10.34 5.25
CA LEU A 108 -25.14 9.73 4.16
C LEU A 108 -24.96 8.20 4.16
N TRP A 109 -23.72 7.72 4.28
CA TRP A 109 -23.47 6.28 4.39
C TRP A 109 -24.14 5.67 5.63
N ASP A 110 -23.98 6.29 6.78
CA ASP A 110 -24.56 5.83 8.05
C ASP A 110 -26.08 5.70 7.97
N ASN A 111 -26.75 6.72 7.42
CA ASN A 111 -28.20 6.69 7.23
C ASN A 111 -28.67 5.55 6.33
N LEU A 112 -27.95 5.29 5.23
CA LEU A 112 -28.30 4.22 4.28
C LEU A 112 -28.05 2.83 4.88
N PHE A 113 -26.90 2.62 5.52
CA PHE A 113 -26.57 1.34 6.16
C PHE A 113 -27.45 1.04 7.38
N SER A 114 -27.84 2.07 8.14
CA SER A 114 -28.74 1.93 9.29
C SER A 114 -30.13 1.43 8.91
N GLN A 115 -30.59 1.63 7.67
CA GLN A 115 -31.86 1.03 7.20
C GLN A 115 -31.82 -0.51 7.19
N LEU A 116 -30.62 -1.09 7.19
CA LEU A 116 -30.37 -2.54 7.18
C LEU A 116 -29.64 -2.99 8.46
N GLU A 117 -29.67 -2.18 9.52
CA GLU A 117 -29.04 -2.48 10.83
C GLU A 117 -27.53 -2.83 10.76
N GLN A 118 -26.85 -2.34 9.72
CA GLN A 118 -25.42 -2.60 9.53
C GLN A 118 -24.60 -1.44 10.12
N PRO A 119 -23.82 -1.66 11.19
CA PRO A 119 -22.94 -0.63 11.72
C PRO A 119 -21.78 -0.34 10.76
N ILE A 120 -21.40 0.92 10.68
CA ILE A 120 -20.23 1.39 9.94
C ILE A 120 -19.21 2.06 10.86
N ALA A 121 -17.95 2.16 10.40
CA ALA A 121 -16.92 2.94 11.09
C ALA A 121 -16.17 3.82 10.10
N GLN A 122 -15.99 5.09 10.44
CA GLN A 122 -15.18 5.99 9.63
C GLN A 122 -13.69 5.72 9.86
N ILE A 123 -12.93 5.61 8.76
CA ILE A 123 -11.48 5.56 8.79
C ILE A 123 -10.94 6.64 7.86
N LEU A 124 -10.11 7.53 8.40
CA LEU A 124 -9.40 8.56 7.65
C LEU A 124 -7.91 8.27 7.70
N LEU A 125 -7.28 8.14 6.53
CA LEU A 125 -5.86 7.84 6.42
C LEU A 125 -5.17 8.83 5.48
N THR A 126 -3.89 9.05 5.71
CA THR A 126 -2.99 9.71 4.76
C THR A 126 -1.92 8.73 4.31
N ARG A 127 -1.20 9.09 3.25
CA ARG A 127 0.00 8.35 2.85
C ARG A 127 1.08 8.30 3.96
N MET A 128 1.14 9.33 4.81
CA MET A 128 2.12 9.38 5.91
C MET A 128 1.81 8.36 7.01
N ASP A 129 0.54 8.00 7.18
CA ASP A 129 0.13 6.94 8.11
C ASP A 129 0.55 5.56 7.60
N ILE A 130 0.59 5.40 6.27
CA ILE A 130 1.00 4.16 5.62
C ILE A 130 2.52 4.04 5.57
N SER A 131 3.25 5.14 5.38
CA SER A 131 4.72 5.11 5.29
C SER A 131 5.42 4.92 6.63
N ASP A 132 4.72 5.12 7.75
CA ASP A 132 5.24 4.81 9.08
C ASP A 132 4.81 3.40 9.50
N ARG A 133 5.77 2.58 9.94
CA ARG A 133 5.51 1.17 10.24
C ARG A 133 4.54 1.01 11.42
N THR A 134 4.71 1.83 12.45
CA THR A 134 3.91 1.76 13.68
C THR A 134 2.47 2.18 13.39
N ARG A 135 2.28 3.29 12.67
CA ARG A 135 0.96 3.74 12.22
C ARG A 135 0.29 2.73 11.30
N TYR A 136 1.05 2.10 10.39
CA TYR A 136 0.54 1.03 9.54
C TYR A 136 0.02 -0.16 10.37
N ILE A 137 0.78 -0.64 11.37
CA ILE A 137 0.34 -1.74 12.25
C ILE A 137 -0.91 -1.35 13.04
N ASN A 138 -0.94 -0.12 13.58
CA ASN A 138 -2.11 0.36 14.32
C ASN A 138 -3.37 0.42 13.44
N ALA A 139 -3.23 0.87 12.20
CA ALA A 139 -4.31 0.82 11.22
C ALA A 139 -4.74 -0.63 10.96
N GLN A 140 -3.80 -1.54 10.66
CA GLN A 140 -4.09 -2.96 10.43
C GLN A 140 -4.84 -3.63 11.60
N ASN A 141 -4.43 -3.37 12.84
CA ASN A 141 -5.10 -3.87 14.03
C ASN A 141 -6.54 -3.33 14.13
N THR A 142 -6.72 -2.03 13.87
CA THR A 142 -8.04 -1.38 13.87
C THR A 142 -8.96 -1.97 12.81
N PHE A 143 -8.48 -2.15 11.57
CA PHE A 143 -9.25 -2.81 10.51
C PHE A 143 -9.63 -4.24 10.91
N SER A 144 -8.70 -5.00 11.47
CA SER A 144 -8.94 -6.38 11.89
C SER A 144 -10.04 -6.45 12.94
N GLU A 145 -9.98 -5.59 13.95
CA GLU A 145 -10.99 -5.56 15.02
C GLU A 145 -12.36 -5.10 14.51
N LEU A 146 -12.42 -4.04 13.69
CA LEU A 146 -13.68 -3.60 13.07
C LEU A 146 -14.35 -4.72 12.27
N LEU A 147 -13.58 -5.44 11.48
CA LEU A 147 -14.10 -6.55 10.67
C LEU A 147 -14.54 -7.74 11.55
N ASN A 148 -13.84 -8.01 12.66
CA ASN A 148 -14.24 -9.04 13.63
C ASN A 148 -15.55 -8.70 14.36
N MET A 149 -15.75 -7.42 14.68
CA MET A 149 -17.01 -6.90 15.23
C MET A 149 -18.15 -6.89 14.20
N GLY A 150 -17.87 -7.21 12.93
CA GLY A 150 -18.86 -7.14 11.86
C GLY A 150 -19.26 -5.73 11.48
N VAL A 151 -18.39 -4.75 11.73
CA VAL A 151 -18.58 -3.37 11.28
C VAL A 151 -18.04 -3.25 9.84
N VAL A 152 -18.68 -2.43 9.00
CA VAL A 152 -18.17 -2.10 7.66
C VAL A 152 -17.33 -0.81 7.75
N PRO A 153 -16.00 -0.87 7.56
CA PRO A 153 -15.18 0.33 7.53
C PRO A 153 -15.44 1.14 6.26
N ILE A 154 -15.65 2.45 6.43
CA ILE A 154 -15.76 3.43 5.35
C ILE A 154 -14.48 4.27 5.36
N VAL A 155 -13.59 3.97 4.44
CA VAL A 155 -12.26 4.57 4.32
C VAL A 155 -12.31 5.75 3.36
N ASN A 156 -11.68 6.86 3.74
CA ASN A 156 -11.39 7.97 2.84
C ASN A 156 -10.04 8.61 3.20
N GLU A 157 -9.49 9.42 2.30
CA GLU A 157 -8.30 10.21 2.59
C GLU A 157 -8.60 11.31 3.62
N ASN A 158 -7.66 11.57 4.53
CA ASN A 158 -7.74 12.69 5.44
C ASN A 158 -7.26 13.98 4.75
N ASP A 159 -8.12 14.55 3.90
CA ASP A 159 -7.80 15.72 3.07
C ASP A 159 -7.26 16.91 3.88
N THR A 160 -7.73 17.12 5.12
CA THR A 160 -7.34 18.28 5.96
C THR A 160 -5.85 18.31 6.26
N VAL A 161 -5.21 17.15 6.40
CA VAL A 161 -3.78 17.02 6.75
C VAL A 161 -2.96 16.38 5.62
N SER A 162 -3.60 16.03 4.50
CA SER A 162 -2.90 15.53 3.33
C SER A 162 -2.23 16.68 2.56
N VAL A 163 -0.97 16.48 2.17
CA VAL A 163 -0.19 17.44 1.37
C VAL A 163 -0.34 17.12 -0.12
N SER A 164 -0.50 18.15 -0.95
CA SER A 164 -0.80 18.01 -2.38
C SER A 164 0.33 17.44 -3.26
N GLU A 165 1.52 17.22 -2.71
CA GLU A 165 2.77 17.16 -3.47
C GLU A 165 3.03 15.85 -4.22
N ILE A 166 2.18 14.83 -4.05
CA ILE A 166 2.37 13.59 -4.80
C ILE A 166 1.17 13.32 -5.67
N LYS A 167 1.36 13.45 -6.98
CA LYS A 167 0.42 13.20 -8.09
C LYS A 167 -0.17 11.76 -8.14
N PHE A 168 -0.01 10.98 -7.06
CA PHE A 168 -0.56 9.63 -6.85
C PHE A 168 -1.65 9.59 -5.75
N GLY A 169 -2.19 10.75 -5.34
CA GLY A 169 -3.23 10.89 -4.31
C GLY A 169 -4.64 10.73 -4.85
N ASP A 170 -4.99 9.53 -5.28
CA ASP A 170 -6.38 9.18 -5.59
C ASP A 170 -6.86 8.01 -4.75
N ASN A 171 -8.17 7.92 -4.56
CA ASN A 171 -8.74 6.82 -3.77
C ASN A 171 -8.57 5.46 -4.45
N ASP A 172 -8.17 5.38 -5.73
CA ASP A 172 -7.77 4.11 -6.36
C ASP A 172 -6.53 3.56 -5.63
N THR A 173 -5.49 4.39 -5.47
CA THR A 173 -4.27 4.04 -4.71
C THR A 173 -4.58 3.75 -3.23
N LEU A 174 -5.40 4.59 -2.58
CA LEU A 174 -5.82 4.34 -1.19
C LEU A 174 -6.55 3.00 -1.04
N SER A 175 -7.36 2.61 -2.03
CA SER A 175 -8.07 1.34 -2.00
C SER A 175 -7.15 0.13 -2.18
N ALA A 176 -6.12 0.24 -3.02
CA ALA A 176 -5.09 -0.78 -3.13
C ALA A 176 -4.34 -0.97 -1.80
N ILE A 177 -3.99 0.14 -1.14
CA ILE A 177 -3.34 0.09 0.17
C ILE A 177 -4.27 -0.48 1.24
N SER A 178 -5.53 -0.06 1.25
CA SER A 178 -6.55 -0.60 2.16
C SER A 178 -6.68 -2.11 1.96
N SER A 179 -6.66 -2.58 0.71
CA SER A 179 -6.70 -4.01 0.37
C SER A 179 -5.51 -4.78 0.94
N ALA A 180 -4.31 -4.18 0.92
CA ALA A 180 -3.12 -4.77 1.52
C ALA A 180 -3.23 -4.81 3.06
N ILE A 181 -3.63 -3.70 3.69
CA ILE A 181 -3.79 -3.58 5.16
C ILE A 181 -4.77 -4.62 5.69
N CYS A 182 -5.94 -4.74 5.06
CA CYS A 182 -6.99 -5.67 5.49
C CYS A 182 -6.87 -7.08 4.91
N HIS A 183 -5.78 -7.37 4.19
CA HIS A 183 -5.54 -8.70 3.63
C HIS A 183 -6.69 -9.17 2.73
N ALA A 184 -7.12 -8.30 1.81
CA ALA A 184 -8.23 -8.56 0.91
C ALA A 184 -7.93 -9.67 -0.10
N ASP A 185 -8.96 -10.43 -0.44
CA ASP A 185 -8.95 -11.37 -1.57
C ASP A 185 -9.32 -10.64 -2.87
N TYR A 186 -10.23 -9.66 -2.77
CA TYR A 186 -10.70 -8.85 -3.89
C TYR A 186 -10.63 -7.34 -3.60
N LEU A 187 -10.25 -6.60 -4.64
CA LEU A 187 -10.44 -5.15 -4.76
C LEU A 187 -11.32 -4.86 -5.96
N PHE A 188 -12.52 -4.30 -5.74
CA PHE A 188 -13.40 -3.82 -6.80
C PHE A 188 -13.23 -2.32 -6.98
N LEU A 189 -12.71 -1.90 -8.12
CA LEU A 189 -12.65 -0.51 -8.57
C LEU A 189 -13.92 -0.21 -9.38
N LEU A 190 -14.96 0.29 -8.70
CA LEU A 190 -16.21 0.69 -9.35
C LEU A 190 -16.02 2.04 -10.05
N THR A 191 -16.30 2.07 -11.34
CA THR A 191 -16.06 3.23 -12.23
C THR A 191 -17.26 3.48 -13.14
N ASP A 192 -17.16 4.49 -13.99
CA ASP A 192 -18.14 4.88 -15.02
C ASP A 192 -17.90 4.22 -16.39
N VAL A 193 -17.06 3.18 -16.44
CA VAL A 193 -16.73 2.39 -17.62
C VAL A 193 -16.80 0.90 -17.28
N GLU A 194 -17.16 0.07 -18.24
CA GLU A 194 -17.43 -1.35 -18.01
C GLU A 194 -16.16 -2.16 -17.76
N CYS A 195 -15.06 -1.82 -18.44
CA CYS A 195 -13.77 -2.49 -18.35
C CYS A 195 -12.66 -1.62 -18.93
N LEU A 196 -11.41 -2.09 -18.88
CA LEU A 196 -10.32 -1.58 -19.69
C LEU A 196 -10.54 -1.98 -21.15
N TYR A 197 -10.15 -1.09 -22.05
CA TYR A 197 -10.13 -1.35 -23.49
C TYR A 197 -8.71 -1.18 -24.03
N THR A 198 -8.41 -1.83 -25.15
CA THR A 198 -7.12 -1.67 -25.84
C THR A 198 -6.88 -0.24 -26.31
N ASP A 199 -7.95 0.50 -26.59
CA ASP A 199 -7.94 1.93 -26.90
C ASP A 199 -9.25 2.58 -26.42
N ASN A 200 -9.42 3.89 -26.53
CA ASN A 200 -10.65 4.57 -26.11
C ASN A 200 -11.83 4.20 -27.03
N PRO A 201 -12.83 3.43 -26.56
CA PRO A 201 -13.94 2.95 -27.40
C PRO A 201 -14.86 4.08 -27.89
N ARG A 202 -14.80 5.27 -27.27
CA ARG A 202 -15.55 6.45 -27.73
C ARG A 202 -14.98 7.03 -29.02
N ASN A 203 -13.68 6.82 -29.25
CA ASN A 203 -12.94 7.41 -30.37
C ASN A 203 -12.46 6.36 -31.38
N ASN A 204 -12.30 5.11 -30.94
CA ASN A 204 -11.83 3.99 -31.74
C ASN A 204 -12.85 2.82 -31.68
N PRO A 205 -13.64 2.60 -32.73
CA PRO A 205 -14.59 1.49 -32.79
C PRO A 205 -13.94 0.10 -32.72
N ASP A 206 -12.67 -0.03 -33.07
CA ASP A 206 -11.92 -1.30 -33.03
C ASP A 206 -11.35 -1.60 -31.63
N ALA A 207 -11.61 -0.74 -30.63
CA ALA A 207 -11.20 -0.95 -29.25
C ALA A 207 -11.84 -2.20 -28.66
N LYS A 208 -11.02 -3.17 -28.25
CA LYS A 208 -11.47 -4.43 -27.68
C LYS A 208 -11.41 -4.41 -26.15
N PRO A 209 -12.38 -5.05 -25.46
CA PRO A 209 -12.35 -5.15 -24.01
C PRO A 209 -11.20 -6.05 -23.54
N VAL A 210 -10.46 -5.60 -22.54
CA VAL A 210 -9.41 -6.36 -21.85
C VAL A 210 -10.05 -7.09 -20.67
N ARG A 211 -10.28 -8.40 -20.81
CA ARG A 211 -11.04 -9.19 -19.82
C ARG A 211 -10.19 -9.66 -18.65
N VAL A 212 -8.97 -10.13 -18.93
CA VAL A 212 -8.07 -10.73 -17.94
C VAL A 212 -6.66 -10.17 -18.14
N VAL A 213 -6.02 -9.76 -17.04
CA VAL A 213 -4.67 -9.23 -17.01
C VAL A 213 -3.84 -10.04 -16.04
N ARG A 214 -2.79 -10.70 -16.55
CA ARG A 214 -1.80 -11.45 -15.76
C ARG A 214 -0.51 -10.65 -15.60
N ASP A 215 -0.07 -10.04 -16.69
CA ASP A 215 1.07 -9.12 -16.69
C ASP A 215 0.59 -7.69 -16.90
N ILE A 216 0.77 -6.87 -15.86
CA ILE A 216 0.40 -5.47 -15.86
C ILE A 216 1.35 -4.64 -16.73
N GLN A 217 2.62 -5.03 -16.85
CA GLN A 217 3.57 -4.28 -17.67
C GLN A 217 3.21 -4.39 -19.15
N ALA A 218 2.82 -5.57 -19.61
CA ALA A 218 2.30 -5.77 -20.97
C ALA A 218 1.07 -4.86 -21.24
N VAL A 219 0.14 -4.76 -20.29
CA VAL A 219 -1.05 -3.90 -20.43
C VAL A 219 -0.70 -2.42 -20.43
N LYS A 220 0.25 -1.97 -19.60
CA LYS A 220 0.72 -0.57 -19.61
C LYS A 220 1.30 -0.15 -20.96
N GLN A 221 1.94 -1.08 -21.69
CA GLN A 221 2.48 -0.82 -23.02
C GLN A 221 1.40 -0.77 -24.11
N GLN A 222 0.30 -1.49 -23.91
CA GLN A 222 -0.78 -1.64 -24.89
C GLN A 222 -1.90 -0.61 -24.73
N VAL A 223 -2.20 -0.18 -23.50
CA VAL A 223 -3.32 0.72 -23.21
C VAL A 223 -2.88 2.17 -23.35
N SER A 224 -3.54 2.89 -24.28
CA SER A 224 -3.32 4.33 -24.46
C SER A 224 -3.91 5.11 -23.27
N THR A 225 -3.09 5.43 -22.27
CA THR A 225 -3.50 6.20 -21.07
C THR A 225 -3.69 7.70 -21.33
N LYS A 226 -3.47 8.17 -22.57
CA LYS A 226 -3.39 9.60 -22.90
C LYS A 226 -4.73 10.35 -22.96
N THR A 227 -5.87 9.69 -22.87
CA THR A 227 -7.18 10.37 -22.92
C THR A 227 -7.78 10.50 -21.51
N LEU A 228 -7.52 11.63 -20.86
CA LEU A 228 -7.95 11.95 -19.49
C LEU A 228 -9.46 12.21 -19.39
N GLY A 229 -10.05 11.70 -18.30
CA GLY A 229 -11.48 11.70 -17.98
C GLY A 229 -12.07 13.03 -17.49
N SER A 230 -13.30 12.92 -16.98
CA SER A 230 -14.23 14.01 -16.64
C SER A 230 -13.70 14.99 -15.58
N SER A 231 -14.21 16.22 -15.59
CA SER A 231 -13.75 17.37 -14.79
C SER A 231 -13.77 17.19 -13.26
N LEU A 232 -14.38 16.12 -12.74
CA LEU A 232 -14.57 15.87 -11.30
C LEU A 232 -13.94 14.55 -10.80
N GLY A 233 -13.49 13.68 -11.69
CA GLY A 233 -12.68 12.51 -11.34
C GLY A 233 -11.20 12.90 -11.30
N THR A 234 -10.50 12.65 -10.19
CA THR A 234 -9.05 12.88 -10.08
C THR A 234 -8.22 11.70 -10.61
N GLY A 235 -8.82 10.51 -10.75
CA GLY A 235 -8.14 9.27 -11.14
C GLY A 235 -8.61 8.74 -12.49
N GLY A 236 -7.72 8.78 -13.48
CA GLY A 236 -7.96 8.24 -14.83
C GLY A 236 -7.85 6.71 -14.89
N MET A 237 -7.62 6.18 -16.09
CA MET A 237 -7.34 4.74 -16.24
C MET A 237 -5.95 4.37 -15.72
N GLU A 238 -4.98 5.30 -15.82
CA GLU A 238 -3.63 5.13 -15.32
C GLU A 238 -3.59 4.82 -13.82
N THR A 239 -4.35 5.56 -13.00
CA THR A 239 -4.38 5.35 -11.55
C THR A 239 -5.02 4.02 -11.16
N LYS A 240 -5.98 3.51 -11.95
CA LYS A 240 -6.56 2.17 -11.76
C LYS A 240 -5.57 1.06 -12.06
N ILE A 241 -4.75 1.23 -13.10
CA ILE A 241 -3.68 0.28 -13.42
C ILE A 241 -2.62 0.29 -12.31
N ILE A 242 -2.25 1.47 -11.79
CA ILE A 242 -1.34 1.58 -10.64
C ILE A 242 -1.95 0.91 -9.40
N ALA A 243 -3.21 1.17 -9.09
CA ALA A 243 -3.90 0.52 -7.98
C ALA A 243 -3.95 -1.01 -8.12
N ALA A 244 -4.22 -1.51 -9.34
CA ALA A 244 -4.18 -2.94 -9.64
C ALA A 244 -2.77 -3.52 -9.46
N GLU A 245 -1.72 -2.81 -9.87
CA GLU A 245 -0.32 -3.23 -9.66
C GLU A 245 0.00 -3.36 -8.16
N LEU A 246 -0.38 -2.37 -7.37
CA LEU A 246 -0.19 -2.36 -5.93
C LEU A 246 -0.94 -3.50 -5.23
N ALA A 247 -2.21 -3.69 -5.58
CA ALA A 247 -3.07 -4.69 -4.96
C ALA A 247 -2.68 -6.11 -5.37
N THR A 248 -2.39 -6.37 -6.65
CA THR A 248 -1.95 -7.69 -7.12
C THR A 248 -0.60 -8.11 -6.55
N ALA A 249 0.30 -7.15 -6.28
CA ALA A 249 1.55 -7.40 -5.56
C ALA A 249 1.32 -7.82 -4.09
N ALA A 250 0.21 -7.40 -3.47
CA ALA A 250 -0.21 -7.83 -2.13
C ALA A 250 -0.95 -9.17 -2.13
N GLY A 251 -1.17 -9.79 -3.29
CA GLY A 251 -1.96 -11.01 -3.41
C GLY A 251 -3.47 -10.78 -3.60
N THR A 252 -3.89 -9.54 -3.83
CA THR A 252 -5.31 -9.18 -4.04
C THR A 252 -5.69 -9.26 -5.53
N THR A 253 -6.78 -9.96 -5.86
CA THR A 253 -7.35 -9.91 -7.22
C THR A 253 -8.07 -8.57 -7.40
N THR A 254 -7.72 -7.79 -8.42
CA THR A 254 -8.32 -6.47 -8.65
C THR A 254 -9.28 -6.52 -9.84
N VAL A 255 -10.46 -5.92 -9.71
CA VAL A 255 -11.51 -5.93 -10.72
C VAL A 255 -11.91 -4.50 -11.03
N VAL A 256 -11.86 -4.11 -12.31
CA VAL A 256 -12.44 -2.87 -12.81
C VAL A 256 -13.77 -3.20 -13.45
N MET A 257 -14.85 -2.54 -12.98
CA MET A 257 -16.20 -2.76 -13.49
C MET A 257 -17.07 -1.51 -13.33
N ASP A 258 -18.16 -1.43 -14.10
CA ASP A 258 -19.12 -0.33 -13.99
C ASP A 258 -19.89 -0.40 -12.66
N SER A 259 -19.91 0.73 -11.96
CA SER A 259 -20.69 0.94 -10.74
C SER A 259 -22.19 0.67 -10.90
N SER A 260 -22.77 0.92 -12.09
CA SER A 260 -24.20 0.65 -12.35
C SER A 260 -24.56 -0.82 -12.18
N ASN A 261 -23.59 -1.71 -12.39
CA ASN A 261 -23.75 -3.16 -12.35
C ASN A 261 -23.17 -3.77 -11.06
N VAL A 262 -23.18 -3.05 -9.93
CA VAL A 262 -22.58 -3.48 -8.64
C VAL A 262 -22.99 -4.89 -8.19
N ARG A 263 -24.20 -5.36 -8.55
CA ARG A 263 -24.68 -6.72 -8.22
C ARG A 263 -23.88 -7.82 -8.94
N ASP A 264 -23.20 -7.51 -10.02
CA ASP A 264 -22.35 -8.46 -10.74
C ASP A 264 -21.13 -8.91 -9.91
N ILE A 265 -20.79 -8.21 -8.82
CA ILE A 265 -19.76 -8.64 -7.85
C ILE A 265 -19.97 -10.11 -7.43
N PHE A 266 -21.21 -10.54 -7.19
CA PHE A 266 -21.49 -11.93 -6.81
C PHE A 266 -21.06 -12.92 -7.91
N GLN A 267 -21.34 -12.61 -9.17
CA GLN A 267 -20.94 -13.45 -10.31
C GLN A 267 -19.43 -13.37 -10.56
N VAL A 268 -18.81 -12.21 -10.34
CA VAL A 268 -17.36 -12.05 -10.46
C VAL A 268 -16.63 -12.91 -9.44
N ILE A 269 -17.11 -12.95 -8.19
CA ILE A 269 -16.55 -13.80 -7.14
C ILE A 269 -16.80 -15.28 -7.44
N ALA A 270 -18.03 -15.65 -7.80
CA ALA A 270 -18.39 -17.05 -8.08
C ALA A 270 -17.61 -17.66 -9.26
N ASN A 271 -17.29 -16.85 -10.28
CA ASN A 271 -16.50 -17.26 -11.44
C ASN A 271 -15.02 -16.83 -11.35
N GLY A 272 -14.61 -16.32 -10.19
CA GLY A 272 -13.28 -15.78 -9.97
C GLY A 272 -12.28 -16.83 -9.50
N PRO A 273 -10.99 -16.49 -9.47
CA PRO A 273 -9.98 -17.38 -8.89
C PRO A 273 -10.29 -17.65 -7.42
N SER A 274 -10.07 -18.89 -6.97
CA SER A 274 -10.18 -19.22 -5.55
C SER A 274 -9.17 -18.40 -4.72
N PRO A 275 -9.49 -18.07 -3.46
CA PRO A 275 -8.52 -17.52 -2.53
C PRO A 275 -7.45 -18.59 -2.26
N CYS A 276 -6.22 -18.39 -2.73
CA CYS A 276 -5.14 -19.34 -2.47
C CYS A 276 -3.95 -18.63 -1.86
N ARG A 277 -4.06 -18.34 -0.55
CA ARG A 277 -2.88 -18.05 0.26
C ARG A 277 -2.00 -19.29 0.46
N GLU A 278 -2.45 -20.47 0.01
CA GLU A 278 -1.80 -21.77 0.25
C GLU A 278 -1.73 -22.70 -0.98
N SER A 279 -1.93 -22.24 -2.23
CA SER A 279 -1.73 -23.13 -3.39
C SER A 279 -0.29 -23.06 -3.89
N GLU A 280 0.47 -24.11 -3.58
CA GLU A 280 1.73 -24.43 -4.25
C GLU A 280 1.42 -24.91 -5.67
N GLU A 281 1.95 -24.19 -6.66
CA GLU A 281 2.11 -24.58 -8.08
C GLU A 281 0.84 -24.87 -8.92
N GLY A 282 0.70 -24.16 -10.04
CA GLY A 282 0.05 -24.75 -11.22
C GLY A 282 -0.94 -23.87 -11.98
N SER A 283 -0.54 -23.51 -13.19
CA SER A 283 -1.32 -23.07 -14.37
C SER A 283 -2.35 -21.95 -14.21
N THR A 284 -2.36 -21.07 -15.20
CA THR A 284 -3.38 -20.04 -15.41
C THR A 284 -4.79 -20.65 -15.39
N PRO A 285 -5.63 -20.41 -14.35
CA PRO A 285 -6.97 -20.97 -14.34
C PRO A 285 -7.76 -20.43 -15.53
N GLU A 286 -8.47 -21.32 -16.25
CA GLU A 286 -9.54 -20.92 -17.16
C GLU A 286 -10.58 -20.15 -16.34
N LEU A 287 -10.81 -18.90 -16.72
CA LEU A 287 -11.84 -18.08 -16.10
C LEU A 287 -13.05 -18.11 -17.01
N ASN A 288 -14.20 -18.52 -16.49
CA ASN A 288 -15.47 -18.18 -17.14
C ASN A 288 -15.58 -16.66 -17.16
N GLU A 289 -15.66 -16.07 -18.35
CA GLU A 289 -15.50 -14.62 -18.51
C GLU A 289 -16.52 -13.83 -17.67
N GLY A 290 -17.67 -14.43 -17.36
CA GLY A 290 -18.70 -13.87 -16.48
C GLY A 290 -19.15 -12.48 -16.95
N PRO A 291 -19.58 -11.60 -16.04
CA PRO A 291 -20.01 -10.24 -16.41
C PRO A 291 -18.87 -9.41 -17.03
N LEU A 292 -19.22 -8.39 -17.81
CA LEU A 292 -18.24 -7.50 -18.46
C LEU A 292 -17.46 -6.70 -17.40
N CYS A 293 -16.15 -6.90 -17.37
CA CYS A 293 -15.19 -6.35 -16.41
C CYS A 293 -13.75 -6.70 -16.84
N THR A 294 -12.77 -6.03 -16.24
CA THR A 294 -11.35 -6.40 -16.31
C THR A 294 -10.90 -7.00 -15.00
N ARG A 295 -10.32 -8.20 -15.03
CA ARG A 295 -9.73 -8.86 -13.86
C ARG A 295 -8.21 -8.83 -13.94
N PHE A 296 -7.58 -8.11 -13.03
CA PHE A 296 -6.14 -8.19 -12.77
C PHE A 296 -5.90 -9.29 -11.75
N LEU A 297 -5.26 -10.37 -12.22
CA LEU A 297 -5.01 -11.53 -11.38
C LEU A 297 -3.85 -11.25 -10.44
N ARG A 298 -4.01 -11.66 -9.18
CA ARG A 298 -2.96 -11.59 -8.17
C ARG A 298 -1.69 -12.33 -8.64
N LYS A 299 -0.52 -11.89 -8.18
CA LYS A 299 0.73 -12.63 -8.41
C LYS A 299 0.73 -13.93 -7.60
N GLU A 300 1.28 -15.00 -8.18
CA GLU A 300 1.39 -16.33 -7.52
C GLU A 300 2.28 -16.25 -6.27
N ALA A 301 3.41 -15.55 -6.38
CA ALA A 301 4.28 -15.20 -5.25
C ALA A 301 3.96 -13.78 -4.76
N ALA A 302 2.90 -13.63 -3.96
CA ALA A 302 2.57 -12.35 -3.32
C ALA A 302 3.72 -11.88 -2.41
N LEU A 303 3.97 -10.57 -2.37
CA LEU A 303 4.96 -10.00 -1.47
C LEU A 303 4.48 -10.17 -0.03
N LYS A 304 5.35 -10.67 0.85
CA LYS A 304 5.11 -10.62 2.30
C LYS A 304 4.87 -9.17 2.74
N ASP A 305 4.00 -8.95 3.72
CA ASP A 305 3.58 -7.61 4.20
C ASP A 305 4.72 -6.61 4.34
N ARG A 306 5.83 -7.03 4.99
CA ARG A 306 7.00 -6.17 5.18
C ARG A 306 7.64 -5.76 3.86
N LYS A 307 7.79 -6.71 2.92
CA LYS A 307 8.38 -6.43 1.60
C LYS A 307 7.45 -5.55 0.76
N TRP A 308 6.15 -5.84 0.79
CA TRP A 308 5.15 -5.03 0.10
C TRP A 308 5.14 -3.59 0.63
N TRP A 309 5.15 -3.42 1.95
CA TRP A 309 5.20 -2.11 2.61
C TRP A 309 6.46 -1.33 2.20
N ILE A 310 7.62 -1.98 2.13
CA ILE A 310 8.87 -1.33 1.69
C ILE A 310 8.81 -0.92 0.21
N ALA A 311 8.36 -1.81 -0.67
CA ALA A 311 8.28 -1.52 -2.10
C ALA A 311 7.26 -0.41 -2.41
N HIS A 312 6.12 -0.42 -1.73
CA HIS A 312 4.93 0.31 -2.17
C HIS A 312 4.39 1.31 -1.15
N GLY A 313 4.41 0.97 0.15
CA GLY A 313 3.95 1.85 1.23
C GLY A 313 4.92 3.00 1.53
N LEU A 314 6.22 2.77 1.37
CA LEU A 314 7.25 3.76 1.66
C LEU A 314 7.44 4.81 0.55
N HIS A 315 7.46 6.07 0.96
CA HIS A 315 7.97 7.17 0.14
C HIS A 315 9.50 7.18 0.20
N ALA A 316 10.16 7.08 -0.96
CA ALA A 316 11.61 7.13 -1.02
C ALA A 316 12.09 8.58 -0.87
N ALA A 317 12.87 8.85 0.18
CA ALA A 317 13.45 10.16 0.49
C ALA A 317 14.66 10.49 -0.41
N GLY A 318 15.31 9.48 -0.98
CA GLY A 318 16.40 9.64 -1.95
C GLY A 318 16.66 8.39 -2.77
N SER A 319 17.82 8.34 -3.41
CA SER A 319 18.29 7.22 -4.24
C SER A 319 19.73 6.85 -3.89
N VAL A 320 20.04 5.56 -3.90
CA VAL A 320 21.39 5.01 -3.80
C VAL A 320 21.69 4.29 -5.12
N ILE A 321 22.72 4.75 -5.81
CA ILE A 321 23.14 4.25 -7.11
C ILE A 321 24.24 3.23 -6.88
N ILE A 322 24.07 2.04 -7.43
CA ILE A 322 24.93 0.89 -7.21
C ILE A 322 25.52 0.39 -8.53
N ASP A 323 26.66 -0.29 -8.43
CA ASP A 323 27.27 -0.96 -9.57
C ASP A 323 26.58 -2.31 -9.87
N PRO A 324 26.79 -2.88 -11.08
CA PRO A 324 26.17 -4.16 -11.45
C PRO A 324 26.63 -5.36 -10.59
N GLY A 325 27.85 -5.32 -10.04
CA GLY A 325 28.36 -6.36 -9.15
C GLY A 325 27.63 -6.38 -7.81
N ALA A 326 27.39 -5.19 -7.25
CA ALA A 326 26.57 -5.00 -6.06
C ALA A 326 25.13 -5.48 -6.30
N PHE A 327 24.54 -5.15 -7.46
CA PHE A 327 23.22 -5.63 -7.83
C PHE A 327 23.12 -7.15 -7.85
N ARG A 328 24.06 -7.83 -8.52
CA ARG A 328 24.11 -9.30 -8.53
C ARG A 328 24.31 -9.88 -7.14
N ALA A 329 25.10 -9.23 -6.29
CA ALA A 329 25.35 -9.69 -4.92
C ALA A 329 24.08 -9.62 -4.06
N ILE A 330 23.33 -8.51 -4.10
CA ILE A 330 22.12 -8.33 -3.27
C ILE A 330 20.93 -9.21 -3.71
N GLN A 331 20.95 -9.73 -4.93
CA GLN A 331 19.94 -10.69 -5.41
C GLN A 331 20.14 -12.11 -4.85
N ARG A 332 21.36 -12.45 -4.42
CA ARG A 332 21.66 -13.77 -3.85
C ARG A 332 21.02 -13.92 -2.48
N LYS A 333 20.49 -15.11 -2.17
CA LYS A 333 19.82 -15.38 -0.88
C LYS A 333 20.76 -15.19 0.31
N GLU A 334 22.04 -15.52 0.14
CA GLU A 334 23.07 -15.45 1.19
C GLU A 334 23.36 -14.01 1.62
N SER A 335 23.10 -13.02 0.75
CA SER A 335 23.28 -11.61 1.08
C SER A 335 22.28 -11.09 2.11
N GLY A 336 21.15 -11.80 2.29
CA GLY A 336 20.03 -11.33 3.10
C GLY A 336 19.37 -10.06 2.58
N GLY A 337 19.63 -9.65 1.33
CA GLY A 337 19.12 -8.40 0.75
C GLY A 337 19.71 -7.16 1.42
N ARG A 338 21.03 -7.17 1.67
CA ARG A 338 21.79 -6.08 2.31
C ARG A 338 22.84 -5.55 1.35
N LEU A 339 22.87 -4.24 1.15
CA LEU A 339 23.83 -3.55 0.31
C LEU A 339 25.03 -3.08 1.14
N LEU A 340 26.22 -3.52 0.77
CA LEU A 340 27.47 -3.06 1.36
C LEU A 340 27.92 -1.71 0.77
N PRO A 341 28.63 -0.86 1.54
CA PRO A 341 29.13 0.43 1.06
C PRO A 341 30.02 0.30 -0.18
N ALA A 342 30.76 -0.81 -0.30
CA ALA A 342 31.67 -1.09 -1.42
C ALA A 342 30.98 -1.05 -2.78
N GLY A 343 29.69 -1.38 -2.84
CA GLY A 343 28.89 -1.42 -4.06
C GLY A 343 28.19 -0.11 -4.42
N VAL A 344 28.36 0.95 -3.62
CA VAL A 344 27.72 2.26 -3.84
C VAL A 344 28.59 3.13 -4.73
N VAL A 345 28.00 3.62 -5.82
CA VAL A 345 28.63 4.52 -6.79
C VAL A 345 28.33 5.98 -6.44
N ARG A 346 27.06 6.27 -6.11
CA ARG A 346 26.57 7.63 -5.87
C ARG A 346 25.35 7.60 -4.95
N VAL A 347 25.15 8.68 -4.21
CA VAL A 347 23.95 8.92 -3.39
C VAL A 347 23.30 10.21 -3.88
N ASP A 348 22.02 10.14 -4.21
CA ASP A 348 21.24 11.29 -4.68
C ASP A 348 20.11 11.60 -3.69
N GLY A 349 19.97 12.87 -3.32
CA GLY A 349 18.97 13.36 -2.36
C GLY A 349 19.45 13.43 -0.92
N VAL A 350 18.58 13.92 -0.04
CA VAL A 350 18.86 14.09 1.40
C VAL A 350 17.91 13.20 2.17
N PHE A 351 18.47 12.30 2.97
CA PHE A 351 17.70 11.37 3.78
C PHE A 351 18.46 10.99 5.05
N ALA A 352 17.71 10.67 6.09
CA ALA A 352 18.23 10.15 7.36
C ALA A 352 18.31 8.61 7.36
N GLY A 353 18.97 8.06 8.38
CA GLY A 353 18.87 6.63 8.68
C GLY A 353 17.42 6.18 8.86
N HIS A 354 17.16 4.94 8.48
CA HIS A 354 15.86 4.26 8.43
C HIS A 354 14.81 4.89 7.51
N GLN A 355 15.15 5.90 6.72
CA GLN A 355 14.29 6.36 5.63
C GLN A 355 14.44 5.47 4.40
N ALA A 356 13.36 5.34 3.64
CA ALA A 356 13.37 4.56 2.42
C ALA A 356 14.17 5.24 1.31
N VAL A 357 14.92 4.46 0.55
CA VAL A 357 15.69 4.92 -0.61
C VAL A 357 15.39 4.04 -1.81
N ARG A 358 15.41 4.63 -3.01
CA ARG A 358 15.40 3.87 -4.27
C ARG A 358 16.79 3.29 -4.51
N LEU A 359 16.85 2.06 -4.98
CA LEU A 359 18.07 1.47 -5.51
C LEU A 359 18.07 1.58 -7.03
N ILE A 360 19.15 2.13 -7.55
CA ILE A 360 19.35 2.36 -8.99
C ILE A 360 20.62 1.66 -9.42
N VAL A 361 20.53 0.78 -10.40
CA VAL A 361 21.72 0.16 -10.99
C VAL A 361 22.19 1.02 -12.14
N ARG A 362 23.48 1.36 -12.12
CA ARG A 362 24.14 2.04 -13.23
C ARG A 362 24.92 1.02 -14.05
N ARG A 363 24.52 0.80 -15.31
CA ARG A 363 25.18 -0.13 -16.24
C ARG A 363 25.52 0.53 -17.58
N ARG A 364 26.44 -0.07 -18.34
CA ARG A 364 26.80 0.42 -19.68
C ARG A 364 25.76 -0.06 -20.69
N LYS A 365 25.32 0.83 -21.57
CA LYS A 365 24.34 0.52 -22.62
C LYS A 365 24.97 -0.47 -23.61
N GLY A 366 24.45 -1.70 -23.66
CA GLY A 366 24.94 -2.78 -24.55
C GLY A 366 25.60 -3.97 -23.85
N GLU A 367 25.79 -3.94 -22.52
CA GLU A 367 26.08 -5.16 -21.75
C GLU A 367 24.75 -5.85 -21.41
N ASP A 368 24.33 -6.80 -22.25
CA ASP A 368 23.23 -7.70 -21.96
C ASP A 368 23.63 -8.61 -20.77
N ASP A 369 22.70 -8.82 -19.83
CA ASP A 369 22.92 -9.73 -18.69
C ASP A 369 23.22 -11.12 -19.24
N GLY A 370 24.50 -11.50 -19.18
CA GLY A 370 25.01 -12.75 -19.74
C GLY A 370 24.18 -13.96 -19.33
N LYS A 371 23.64 -14.62 -20.36
CA LYS A 371 23.21 -16.03 -20.44
C LYS A 371 23.41 -16.81 -19.14
N GLY A 372 22.31 -17.17 -18.49
CA GLY A 372 22.29 -18.36 -17.65
C GLY A 372 22.68 -19.56 -18.51
N GLU A 373 23.83 -20.16 -18.22
CA GLU A 373 24.21 -21.44 -18.80
C GLU A 373 23.14 -22.48 -18.44
N GLY A 374 22.44 -22.92 -19.47
CA GLY A 374 21.50 -24.03 -19.38
C GLY A 374 22.24 -25.29 -18.95
N VAL A 375 21.67 -25.97 -17.97
CA VAL A 375 22.02 -27.33 -17.57
C VAL A 375 21.82 -28.24 -18.77
N GLY A 376 22.91 -28.49 -19.50
CA GLY A 376 23.00 -29.53 -20.51
C GLY A 376 23.05 -30.88 -19.82
N ARG A 377 21.99 -31.68 -20.03
CA ARG A 377 22.02 -33.14 -19.80
C ARG A 377 23.18 -33.73 -20.59
N GLN A 378 24.13 -34.35 -19.90
CA GLN A 378 24.95 -35.42 -20.45
C GLN A 378 24.96 -36.59 -19.48
N ASP A 379 24.40 -37.70 -19.98
CA ASP A 379 24.61 -39.03 -19.45
C ASP A 379 26.09 -39.41 -19.59
N ALA A 380 26.70 -39.84 -18.50
CA ALA A 380 27.87 -40.72 -18.53
C ALA A 380 27.94 -41.54 -17.24
N SER A 381 27.84 -42.85 -17.43
CA SER A 381 27.93 -43.94 -16.47
C SER A 381 29.36 -44.23 -16.00
N VAL A 382 29.47 -44.93 -14.86
CA VAL A 382 30.63 -45.70 -14.31
C VAL A 382 31.66 -44.83 -13.55
N SER A 383 32.19 -45.13 -12.36
CA SER A 383 32.43 -46.35 -11.57
C SER A 383 32.60 -46.03 -10.08
N LEU A 384 32.32 -47.02 -9.24
CA LEU A 384 32.74 -47.12 -7.83
C LEU A 384 34.27 -46.99 -7.68
N ASP A 385 34.75 -46.28 -6.66
CA ASP A 385 35.82 -46.82 -5.83
C ASP A 385 35.85 -46.25 -4.39
N MET A 386 36.22 -47.12 -3.48
CA MET A 386 36.32 -47.00 -2.04
C MET A 386 37.66 -46.40 -1.61
N SER A 387 37.69 -45.46 -0.66
CA SER A 387 38.68 -45.46 0.44
C SER A 387 38.45 -44.34 1.46
N THR A 388 38.28 -44.75 2.72
CA THR A 388 38.42 -43.96 3.97
C THR A 388 39.91 -43.89 4.35
N PRO A 389 40.36 -42.93 5.21
CA PRO A 389 40.32 -43.11 6.68
C PRO A 389 40.01 -41.80 7.46
N ALA A 390 39.12 -41.82 8.45
CA ALA A 390 39.35 -42.04 9.89
C ALA A 390 39.82 -40.81 10.70
N SER A 391 39.08 -40.58 11.79
CA SER A 391 39.09 -39.47 12.76
C SER A 391 40.32 -39.46 13.71
N PRO A 392 40.38 -38.55 14.71
CA PRO A 392 39.79 -38.90 16.01
C PRO A 392 39.06 -37.79 16.77
N SER A 393 38.25 -38.29 17.71
CA SER A 393 37.29 -37.71 18.64
C SER A 393 37.86 -37.17 19.96
N SER A 394 37.09 -36.33 20.66
CA SER A 394 36.76 -36.37 22.12
C SER A 394 35.91 -35.13 22.45
N SER A 395 34.95 -35.05 23.38
CA SER A 395 34.28 -35.99 24.30
C SER A 395 33.14 -35.25 25.04
N SER A 396 31.95 -35.86 25.12
CA SER A 396 30.99 -35.94 26.25
C SER A 396 30.57 -34.73 27.13
N THR A 397 29.29 -34.30 26.98
CA THR A 397 28.12 -34.24 27.94
C THR A 397 28.26 -33.83 29.44
N PRO A 398 27.18 -33.49 30.21
CA PRO A 398 25.73 -33.29 29.91
C PRO A 398 24.99 -32.09 30.60
N LEU A 399 23.74 -31.85 30.15
CA LEU A 399 22.48 -31.46 30.85
C LEU A 399 22.46 -30.52 32.09
N SER A 400 21.59 -29.49 32.06
CA SER A 400 20.64 -29.19 33.16
C SER A 400 19.46 -28.31 32.71
N ALA A 401 18.29 -28.60 33.27
CA ALA A 401 17.01 -27.94 33.11
C ALA A 401 16.71 -26.95 34.27
N THR A 402 15.64 -26.16 34.10
CA THR A 402 14.88 -25.36 35.12
C THR A 402 15.61 -24.12 35.70
N ALA A 403 15.00 -22.99 36.09
CA ALA A 403 13.61 -22.53 36.20
C ALA A 403 13.59 -20.97 36.31
N VAL A 404 12.52 -20.35 35.83
CA VAL A 404 11.63 -19.36 36.49
C VAL A 404 12.24 -18.23 37.36
N SER A 405 11.98 -16.99 36.92
CA SER A 405 12.10 -15.72 37.65
C SER A 405 11.14 -15.58 38.84
N PRO A 406 11.55 -14.86 39.90
CA PRO A 406 10.58 -14.16 40.75
C PRO A 406 11.04 -12.73 41.12
N ALA A 407 10.15 -11.74 40.97
CA ALA A 407 10.02 -10.62 41.92
C ALA A 407 8.92 -9.62 41.47
N LEU A 408 7.69 -9.87 41.91
CA LEU A 408 6.70 -8.82 42.16
C LEU A 408 6.10 -9.09 43.54
N ARG A 409 6.41 -8.22 44.51
CA ARG A 409 5.69 -8.14 45.78
C ARG A 409 5.66 -6.68 46.23
N HIS A 410 4.44 -6.21 46.44
CA HIS A 410 3.94 -5.24 47.44
C HIS A 410 2.96 -4.28 46.77
N LEU A 411 1.69 -4.41 47.12
CA LEU A 411 0.85 -3.30 47.55
C LEU A 411 -0.36 -3.86 48.31
N ASN A 412 -0.54 -3.33 49.52
CA ASN A 412 -1.44 -3.78 50.57
C ASN A 412 -2.72 -2.94 50.50
N ILE A 413 -3.90 -3.57 50.60
CA ILE A 413 -5.21 -2.90 50.59
C ILE A 413 -5.74 -2.82 52.03
N GLN A 414 -6.23 -1.65 52.45
CA GLN A 414 -7.08 -1.52 53.64
C GLN A 414 -8.47 -0.97 53.25
N PRO A 415 -9.56 -1.37 53.96
CA PRO A 415 -10.92 -0.96 53.64
C PRO A 415 -11.42 0.17 54.56
N ILE A 416 -12.26 1.09 54.05
CA ILE A 416 -13.03 2.01 54.90
C ILE A 416 -14.48 2.12 54.41
N SER A 417 -15.35 2.18 55.42
CA SER A 417 -16.81 2.11 55.51
C SER A 417 -17.60 3.34 55.01
N ILE A 418 -18.89 3.10 54.75
CA ILE A 418 -19.93 4.01 54.23
C ILE A 418 -20.59 4.81 55.37
N SER A 419 -20.84 6.11 55.18
CA SER A 419 -21.93 6.86 55.83
C SER A 419 -22.43 8.03 54.95
N SER A 420 -23.75 8.21 54.94
CA SER A 420 -24.57 9.14 54.15
C SER A 420 -24.80 10.50 54.82
N THR A 421 -24.76 11.61 54.06
CA THR A 421 -25.66 12.80 54.16
C THR A 421 -25.39 13.80 53.01
N ASP A 422 -26.47 14.45 52.53
CA ASP A 422 -26.60 15.29 51.34
C ASP A 422 -25.99 16.71 51.41
N GLN A 423 -25.27 17.12 50.35
CA GLN A 423 -25.36 18.42 49.62
C GLN A 423 -24.31 18.47 48.48
N PRO A 424 -24.57 19.11 47.32
CA PRO A 424 -23.62 19.13 46.20
C PRO A 424 -22.64 20.29 46.30
N ASP A 425 -21.50 20.08 46.96
CA ASP A 425 -20.33 20.96 46.83
C ASP A 425 -19.39 20.43 45.74
N THR A 426 -19.04 21.29 44.80
CA THR A 426 -18.09 20.97 43.70
C THR A 426 -16.67 20.99 44.26
N PRO A 427 -15.90 19.88 44.22
CA PRO A 427 -14.55 19.89 44.77
C PRO A 427 -13.61 20.70 43.87
N HIS A 428 -12.92 21.68 44.46
CA HIS A 428 -11.78 22.36 43.86
C HIS A 428 -10.61 21.37 43.77
N ILE A 429 -10.23 20.98 42.55
CA ILE A 429 -9.07 20.11 42.31
C ILE A 429 -7.84 20.99 42.13
N GLU A 430 -6.94 20.96 43.11
CA GLU A 430 -5.57 21.44 42.98
C GLU A 430 -4.77 20.48 42.08
N PRO A 431 -4.03 20.96 41.07
CA PRO A 431 -3.28 20.09 40.16
C PRO A 431 -2.12 19.40 40.92
N SER A 432 -2.26 18.10 41.15
CA SER A 432 -1.18 17.24 41.62
C SER A 432 -0.46 16.61 40.41
N LEU A 433 0.87 16.71 40.40
CA LEU A 433 1.74 16.17 39.35
C LEU A 433 1.65 14.65 39.31
N SER A 434 1.01 14.10 38.28
CA SER A 434 1.05 12.68 37.94
C SER A 434 2.30 12.39 37.12
N LEU A 435 3.23 11.62 37.69
CA LEU A 435 4.41 11.08 36.99
C LEU A 435 4.03 9.81 36.22
N SER A 436 3.36 9.97 35.07
CA SER A 436 3.40 8.96 34.00
C SER A 436 2.85 9.53 32.68
N SER A 437 3.69 10.25 31.95
CA SER A 437 3.57 10.36 30.49
C SER A 437 4.89 10.91 29.91
N SER A 438 5.51 10.12 29.03
CA SER A 438 6.70 10.51 28.29
C SER A 438 6.33 11.59 27.27
N ILE A 439 6.46 12.86 27.66
CA ILE A 439 6.48 14.00 26.76
C ILE A 439 7.94 14.23 26.35
N ALA A 440 8.17 14.22 25.04
CA ALA A 440 9.44 14.61 24.45
C ALA A 440 9.74 16.08 24.81
N SER A 441 10.85 16.32 25.51
CA SER A 441 11.35 17.65 25.82
C SER A 441 11.59 18.45 24.55
N LEU A 442 10.96 19.63 24.46
CA LEU A 442 11.33 20.69 23.54
C LEU A 442 12.24 21.67 24.29
N ASP A 443 13.52 21.70 23.93
CA ASP A 443 14.43 22.80 24.29
C ASP A 443 14.37 23.91 23.23
N PRO A 444 14.40 25.20 23.61
CA PRO A 444 14.33 26.32 22.69
C PRO A 444 15.74 26.71 22.21
N LEU A 445 16.07 26.44 20.94
CA LEU A 445 17.25 27.02 20.29
C LEU A 445 16.87 28.18 19.37
N SER A 446 16.96 29.38 19.94
CA SER A 446 17.08 30.64 19.21
C SER A 446 18.50 30.78 18.64
N ARG A 447 18.70 30.39 17.37
CA ARG A 447 19.77 30.94 16.53
C ARG A 447 19.26 31.15 15.11
N SER A 448 19.32 32.40 14.69
CA SER A 448 19.04 32.92 13.36
C SER A 448 19.75 32.15 12.24
N VAL A 449 19.00 31.65 11.27
CA VAL A 449 19.50 31.13 9.99
C VAL A 449 19.12 32.16 8.89
N PRO A 450 20.05 32.60 8.02
CA PRO A 450 19.73 33.53 6.93
C PRO A 450 18.95 32.84 5.81
N PRO A 451 18.20 33.58 4.97
CA PRO A 451 17.34 32.98 3.94
C PRO A 451 18.19 32.33 2.84
N SER A 452 17.90 31.06 2.52
CA SER A 452 18.45 30.37 1.34
C SER A 452 17.78 30.89 0.05
N PRO A 453 18.51 30.95 -1.09
CA PRO A 453 18.04 31.63 -2.29
C PRO A 453 16.98 30.84 -3.05
N ALA A 454 16.05 31.58 -3.65
CA ALA A 454 14.96 31.06 -4.48
C ALA A 454 15.46 30.29 -5.72
N ILE A 455 15.00 29.05 -5.88
CA ILE A 455 15.15 28.27 -7.10
C ILE A 455 14.18 28.84 -8.15
N LYS A 456 14.73 29.39 -9.25
CA LYS A 456 13.95 29.80 -10.43
C LYS A 456 13.48 28.57 -11.22
N PRO A 457 12.26 28.57 -11.78
CA PRO A 457 11.78 27.48 -12.62
C PRO A 457 12.51 27.49 -13.97
N PHE A 458 13.06 26.35 -14.36
CA PHE A 458 13.67 26.14 -15.69
C PHE A 458 12.56 26.08 -16.74
N GLY A 459 12.63 26.99 -17.72
CA GLY A 459 11.70 27.05 -18.84
C GLY A 459 12.03 26.00 -19.91
N THR A 460 10.98 25.36 -20.41
CA THR A 460 10.97 24.55 -21.62
C THR A 460 11.15 25.42 -22.87
N THR A 461 12.25 25.23 -23.59
CA THR A 461 12.44 25.59 -25.00
C THR A 461 13.16 24.40 -25.64
N GLY A 462 12.53 23.59 -26.49
CA GLY A 462 12.30 23.96 -27.89
C GLY A 462 13.52 23.54 -28.72
N LEU A 463 13.63 22.25 -29.04
CA LEU A 463 14.65 21.72 -29.95
C LEU A 463 14.24 22.04 -31.39
N THR A 464 14.77 23.13 -31.94
CA THR A 464 14.79 23.39 -33.39
C THR A 464 16.20 23.16 -33.94
N ALA A 465 16.26 22.38 -35.01
CA ALA A 465 17.44 22.06 -35.79
C ALA A 465 18.09 23.32 -36.38
N ILE A 466 19.42 23.41 -36.33
CA ILE A 466 20.20 24.34 -37.16
C ILE A 466 21.43 23.61 -37.68
N ASN A 467 21.45 23.42 -39.01
CA ASN A 467 22.63 23.09 -39.81
C ASN A 467 23.56 24.31 -39.87
N GLY A 468 24.87 24.09 -39.74
CA GLY A 468 25.89 25.10 -40.02
C GLY A 468 27.29 24.53 -39.85
N GLY A 469 27.92 24.15 -40.95
CA GLY A 469 29.28 23.61 -40.94
C GLY A 469 30.36 24.68 -40.74
N SER A 470 31.49 24.27 -40.20
CA SER A 470 32.80 24.74 -40.66
C SER A 470 33.87 23.72 -40.28
N LYS A 471 34.71 23.37 -41.26
CA LYS A 471 35.86 22.47 -41.13
C LYS A 471 36.99 23.16 -40.37
N ASN A 472 37.68 22.42 -39.50
CA ASN A 472 39.14 22.32 -39.48
C ASN A 472 39.55 21.10 -38.65
N GLY A 473 40.37 20.23 -39.25
CA GLY A 473 40.82 18.98 -38.65
C GLY A 473 42.09 19.14 -37.83
N ALA A 474 42.28 18.27 -36.85
CA ALA A 474 43.38 17.30 -36.77
C ALA A 474 43.33 16.57 -35.41
N GLU A 475 43.45 15.24 -35.50
CA GLU A 475 44.03 14.30 -34.52
C GLU A 475 43.26 13.94 -33.24
N GLY A 476 42.56 12.79 -33.34
CA GLY A 476 43.04 11.58 -32.67
C GLY A 476 42.77 11.44 -31.17
N GLY A 477 41.53 11.14 -30.82
CA GLY A 477 41.16 10.60 -29.53
C GLY A 477 39.78 9.99 -29.62
N ASP A 478 39.70 8.68 -29.86
CA ASP A 478 38.46 7.92 -29.85
C ASP A 478 38.00 7.82 -28.38
N VAL A 479 37.32 8.86 -27.91
CA VAL A 479 36.65 8.83 -26.60
C VAL A 479 35.37 8.06 -26.83
N ASP A 480 35.43 6.78 -26.53
CA ASP A 480 34.28 5.89 -26.41
C ASP A 480 33.39 6.43 -25.29
N VAL A 481 32.49 7.37 -25.61
CA VAL A 481 31.50 7.91 -24.66
C VAL A 481 30.47 6.82 -24.45
N ALA A 482 30.83 5.83 -23.64
CA ALA A 482 29.92 4.78 -23.24
C ALA A 482 28.72 5.44 -22.55
N GLU A 483 27.57 5.42 -23.23
CA GLU A 483 26.31 5.88 -22.63
C GLU A 483 25.99 4.96 -21.45
N TRP A 484 25.89 5.52 -20.26
CA TRP A 484 25.45 4.80 -19.07
C TRP A 484 23.93 4.88 -18.97
N GLU A 485 23.29 3.76 -18.63
CA GLU A 485 21.88 3.74 -18.26
C GLU A 485 21.73 3.54 -16.74
N GLU A 486 20.73 4.20 -16.17
CA GLU A 486 20.38 4.10 -14.76
C GLU A 486 18.96 3.54 -14.65
N VAL A 487 18.84 2.35 -14.05
CA VAL A 487 17.57 1.61 -13.94
C VAL A 487 17.20 1.46 -12.47
N VAL A 488 16.00 1.86 -12.09
CA VAL A 488 15.48 1.63 -10.74
C VAL A 488 15.17 0.14 -10.59
N VAL A 489 15.80 -0.52 -9.61
CA VAL A 489 15.66 -1.97 -9.41
C VAL A 489 14.93 -2.33 -8.11
N GLY A 490 14.77 -1.39 -7.19
CA GLY A 490 14.13 -1.69 -5.91
C GLY A 490 14.07 -0.52 -4.95
N LYS A 491 13.61 -0.82 -3.73
CA LYS A 491 13.68 0.06 -2.57
C LYS A 491 14.23 -0.68 -1.37
N GLY A 492 14.86 0.05 -0.46
CA GLY A 492 15.31 -0.47 0.83
C GLY A 492 15.31 0.63 1.89
N LEU A 493 15.70 0.29 3.11
CA LEU A 493 15.84 1.26 4.19
C LEU A 493 17.33 1.60 4.34
N ALA A 494 17.66 2.89 4.33
CA ALA A 494 19.01 3.35 4.60
C ALA A 494 19.37 3.08 6.07
N GLN A 495 20.60 2.66 6.34
CA GLN A 495 21.10 2.49 7.72
C GLN A 495 21.89 3.70 8.21
N TYR A 496 22.43 4.47 7.27
CA TYR A 496 23.15 5.72 7.52
C TYR A 496 22.47 6.86 6.74
N ASN A 497 22.69 8.10 7.16
CA ASN A 497 22.16 9.25 6.42
C ASN A 497 22.91 9.45 5.09
N SER A 498 22.35 10.25 4.18
CA SER A 498 22.90 10.42 2.83
C SER A 498 24.35 10.94 2.81
N VAL A 499 24.71 11.81 3.76
CA VAL A 499 26.07 12.37 3.89
C VAL A 499 27.06 11.31 4.38
N GLU A 500 26.64 10.47 5.31
CA GLU A 500 27.45 9.36 5.82
C GLU A 500 27.69 8.30 4.75
N ILE A 501 26.63 7.87 4.05
CA ILE A 501 26.78 6.91 2.93
C ILE A 501 27.71 7.48 1.87
N ASP A 502 27.62 8.77 1.56
CA ASP A 502 28.51 9.40 0.57
C ASP A 502 29.99 9.39 0.99
N ARG A 503 30.29 9.45 2.29
CA ARG A 503 31.67 9.35 2.82
C ARG A 503 32.23 7.94 2.78
N ILE A 504 31.38 6.92 2.99
CA ILE A 504 31.82 5.51 3.03
C ILE A 504 31.60 4.76 1.71
N LYS A 505 31.00 5.39 0.68
CA LYS A 505 30.77 4.75 -0.62
C LYS A 505 32.08 4.21 -1.23
N GLY A 506 32.01 3.01 -1.80
CA GLY A 506 33.16 2.31 -2.37
C GLY A 506 34.16 1.77 -1.34
N LYS A 507 33.91 1.90 -0.03
CA LYS A 507 34.80 1.38 1.02
C LYS A 507 34.34 0.00 1.52
N LYS A 508 35.29 -0.78 2.05
CA LYS A 508 34.97 -2.03 2.77
C LYS A 508 34.33 -1.72 4.11
N SER A 509 33.40 -2.55 4.58
CA SER A 509 32.67 -2.34 5.84
C SER A 509 33.58 -2.21 7.06
N ALA A 510 34.74 -2.87 7.06
CA ALA A 510 35.74 -2.75 8.12
C ALA A 510 36.30 -1.32 8.30
N HIS A 511 36.14 -0.43 7.32
CA HIS A 511 36.62 0.95 7.39
C HIS A 511 35.55 1.95 7.83
N ILE A 512 34.30 1.51 8.10
CA ILE A 512 33.20 2.41 8.48
C ILE A 512 33.54 3.16 9.77
N GLU A 513 33.94 2.44 10.82
CA GLU A 513 34.27 3.03 12.12
C GLU A 513 35.39 4.06 12.03
N GLN A 514 36.42 3.78 11.23
CA GLN A 514 37.53 4.70 11.00
C GLN A 514 37.10 6.00 10.32
N ILE A 515 36.09 5.95 9.42
CA ILE A 515 35.67 7.10 8.61
C ILE A 515 34.58 7.91 9.31
N LEU A 516 33.62 7.24 9.96
CA LEU A 516 32.47 7.89 10.60
C LEU A 516 32.67 8.13 12.10
N GLY A 517 33.64 7.45 12.72
CA GLY A 517 33.85 7.46 14.17
C GLY A 517 32.93 6.51 14.94
N TYR A 518 32.08 5.77 14.24
CA TYR A 518 31.18 4.75 14.80
C TYR A 518 30.81 3.73 13.71
N ASN A 519 30.27 2.57 14.11
CA ASN A 519 29.81 1.53 13.20
C ASN A 519 28.59 0.81 13.79
N ASP A 520 27.41 1.22 13.37
CA ASP A 520 26.15 0.61 13.82
C ASP A 520 25.86 -0.68 13.04
N CYS A 521 26.28 -0.75 11.78
CA CYS A 521 26.13 -1.94 10.94
C CYS A 521 27.05 -1.95 9.71
N GLU A 522 27.33 -3.15 9.19
CA GLU A 522 28.25 -3.35 8.06
C GLU A 522 27.67 -2.96 6.68
N HIS A 523 26.38 -2.65 6.59
CA HIS A 523 25.66 -2.44 5.33
C HIS A 523 24.98 -1.07 5.34
N VAL A 524 24.85 -0.45 4.18
CA VAL A 524 24.31 0.91 4.04
C VAL A 524 22.83 0.96 3.71
N VAL A 525 22.31 -0.11 3.09
CA VAL A 525 20.89 -0.29 2.83
C VAL A 525 20.52 -1.73 3.17
N ASP A 526 19.40 -1.92 3.85
CA ASP A 526 18.89 -3.23 4.22
C ASP A 526 17.45 -3.42 3.74
N SER A 527 16.89 -4.60 4.02
CA SER A 527 15.48 -4.88 3.81
C SER A 527 15.03 -4.61 2.38
N ILE A 528 15.92 -4.93 1.43
CA ILE A 528 15.74 -4.60 0.02
C ILE A 528 14.59 -5.40 -0.58
N THR A 529 13.66 -4.70 -1.22
CA THR A 529 12.62 -5.28 -2.06
C THR A 529 12.82 -4.81 -3.51
N PHE A 530 13.03 -5.76 -4.41
CA PHE A 530 13.09 -5.52 -5.85
C PHE A 530 11.70 -5.26 -6.41
N ILE A 531 11.59 -4.35 -7.39
CA ILE A 531 10.32 -3.91 -8.00
C ILE A 531 10.19 -4.33 -9.45
#